data_AF-A0A368L7W7-F1
#
_entry.id   AF-A0A368L7W7-F1
#
_cell.length_a   1.000
_cell.length_b   1.000
_cell.length_c   1.000
_cell.angle_alpha   90.00
_cell.angle_beta   90.00
_cell.angle_gamma   90.00
#
_symmetry.space_group_name_H-M   'P 1'
#
loop_
_entity.id
_entity.type
_entity.pdbx_description
1 polymer ?
#
loop_
_entity_poly.entity_id
_entity_poly.type
_entity_poly.pdbx_seq_one_letter_code
_entity_poly.pdbx_strand_id
1 'polypeptide(L)'
;MTPSTLSALRRLLFFTQPEAAALIGNVTERSWQFWERGDRPIPQDVADKIESLIEWRSNAVQAFHDQLEEAQAAQEGGEQESVRLLWYDTVDDWATLNDREPILFRPHQSAVAQLCAEYGCIAVRFDAPAYRAWLGDRLDSEMMRGLWAGGQ
;
A
#
# COMPACT_ATOMS: atom_id res chain seq x y z
N MET A 1 15.75 10.87 -12.41
CA MET A 1 15.12 9.56 -12.71
C MET A 1 15.24 9.22 -14.19
N THR A 2 15.46 7.95 -14.58
CA THR A 2 15.44 7.52 -16.01
C THR A 2 14.06 7.01 -16.42
N PRO A 3 13.72 6.97 -17.73
CA PRO A 3 12.47 6.38 -18.23
C PRO A 3 12.21 4.95 -17.72
N SER A 4 13.23 4.09 -17.78
CA SER A 4 13.14 2.71 -17.29
C SER A 4 12.93 2.65 -15.78
N THR A 5 13.61 3.52 -15.01
CA THR A 5 13.40 3.64 -13.56
C THR A 5 11.96 4.05 -13.24
N LEU A 6 11.42 5.08 -13.90
CA LEU A 6 10.03 5.51 -13.72
C LEU A 6 9.05 4.36 -13.99
N SER A 7 9.25 3.66 -15.10
CA SER A 7 8.41 2.54 -15.52
C SER A 7 8.48 1.35 -14.54
N ALA A 8 9.65 1.09 -13.96
CA ALA A 8 9.83 0.06 -12.93
C ALA A 8 9.15 0.46 -11.61
N LEU A 9 9.39 1.67 -11.11
CA LEU A 9 8.83 2.14 -9.84
C LEU A 9 7.31 2.27 -9.90
N ARG A 10 6.74 2.75 -11.01
CA ARG A 10 5.28 2.76 -11.20
C ARG A 10 4.68 1.36 -11.07
N ARG A 11 5.31 0.36 -11.70
CA ARG A 11 4.86 -1.04 -11.63
C ARG A 11 5.05 -1.63 -10.24
N LEU A 12 6.14 -1.31 -9.55
CA LEU A 12 6.34 -1.70 -8.16
C LEU A 12 5.20 -1.16 -7.29
N LEU A 13 4.84 0.10 -7.47
CA LEU A 13 3.73 0.77 -6.77
C LEU A 13 2.34 0.37 -7.27
N PHE A 14 2.22 -0.61 -8.17
CA PHE A 14 0.95 -1.13 -8.73
C PHE A 14 0.08 -0.12 -9.49
N PHE A 15 0.61 1.05 -9.85
CA PHE A 15 -0.13 1.99 -10.69
C PHE A 15 -0.13 1.55 -12.15
N THR A 16 -1.30 1.64 -12.78
CA THR A 16 -1.38 1.69 -14.25
C THR A 16 -0.87 3.04 -14.77
N GLN A 17 -0.54 3.14 -16.06
CA GLN A 17 -0.16 4.42 -16.67
C GLN A 17 -1.26 5.50 -16.54
N PRO A 18 -2.55 5.24 -16.78
CA PRO A 18 -3.59 6.26 -16.58
C PRO A 18 -3.74 6.68 -15.12
N GLU A 19 -3.66 5.76 -14.15
CA GLU A 19 -3.69 6.12 -12.72
C GLU A 19 -2.50 7.00 -12.33
N ALA A 20 -1.29 6.64 -12.75
CA ALA A 20 -0.10 7.42 -12.47
C ALA A 20 -0.16 8.81 -13.12
N ALA A 21 -0.63 8.89 -14.36
CA ALA A 21 -0.84 10.16 -15.05
C ALA A 21 -1.82 11.07 -14.28
N ALA A 22 -2.93 10.53 -13.79
CA ALA A 22 -3.95 11.28 -13.07
C ALA A 22 -3.50 11.67 -11.65
N LEU A 23 -2.98 10.72 -10.87
CA LEU A 23 -2.73 10.88 -9.44
C LEU A 23 -1.34 11.45 -9.12
N ILE A 24 -0.35 11.20 -9.97
CA ILE A 24 1.04 11.60 -9.72
C ILE A 24 1.39 12.81 -10.58
N GLY A 25 1.14 12.73 -11.89
CA GLY A 25 1.53 13.77 -12.83
C GLY A 25 0.50 14.88 -13.02
N ASN A 26 -0.78 14.65 -12.69
CA ASN A 26 -1.91 15.50 -13.08
C ASN A 26 -1.88 15.85 -14.59
N VAL A 27 -1.64 14.83 -15.42
CA VAL A 27 -1.52 14.93 -16.87
C VAL A 27 -2.32 13.84 -17.57
N THR A 28 -2.40 13.91 -18.90
CA THR A 28 -2.94 12.82 -19.72
C THR A 28 -2.02 11.59 -19.69
N GLU A 29 -2.60 10.40 -19.88
CA GLU A 29 -1.85 9.15 -20.06
C GLU A 29 -0.77 9.28 -21.16
N ARG A 30 -1.09 9.98 -22.25
CA ARG A 30 -0.16 10.20 -23.36
C ARG A 30 1.11 10.94 -22.91
N SER A 31 0.97 11.95 -22.04
CA SER A 31 2.12 12.67 -21.47
C SER A 31 3.01 11.73 -20.67
N TRP A 32 2.40 10.88 -19.83
CA TRP A 32 3.11 9.87 -19.05
C TRP A 32 3.86 8.86 -19.93
N GLN A 33 3.22 8.39 -21.01
CA GLN A 33 3.84 7.46 -21.96
C GLN A 33 5.08 8.07 -22.64
N PHE A 34 5.07 9.37 -22.96
CA PHE A 34 6.26 10.04 -23.52
C PHE A 34 7.45 10.00 -22.54
N TRP A 35 7.19 10.13 -21.24
CA TRP A 35 8.22 10.05 -20.20
C TRP A 35 8.80 8.64 -20.08
N GLU A 36 7.95 7.61 -20.03
CA GLU A 36 8.43 6.21 -19.91
C GLU A 36 9.14 5.70 -21.18
N ARG A 37 8.84 6.25 -22.36
CA ARG A 37 9.59 5.95 -23.59
C ARG A 37 10.89 6.72 -23.73
N GLY A 38 11.08 7.80 -22.95
CA GLY A 38 12.21 8.71 -23.10
C GLY A 38 12.08 9.72 -24.24
N ASP A 39 10.88 9.84 -24.83
CA ASP A 39 10.58 10.84 -25.86
C ASP A 39 10.56 12.27 -25.29
N ARG A 40 10.33 12.39 -23.97
CA ARG A 40 10.35 13.65 -23.22
C ARG A 40 11.03 13.46 -21.87
N PRO A 41 11.71 14.49 -21.34
CA PRO A 41 12.28 14.43 -20.00
C PRO A 41 11.17 14.29 -18.96
N ILE A 42 11.46 13.55 -17.89
CA ILE A 42 10.58 13.39 -16.73
C ILE A 42 10.66 14.70 -15.92
N PRO A 43 9.53 15.35 -15.60
CA PRO A 43 9.51 16.51 -14.71
C PRO A 43 10.04 16.17 -13.31
N GLN A 44 10.74 17.11 -12.67
CA GLN A 44 11.37 16.86 -11.38
C GLN A 44 10.33 16.59 -10.28
N ASP A 45 9.23 17.34 -10.26
CA ASP A 45 8.11 17.16 -9.33
C ASP A 45 7.47 15.76 -9.43
N VAL A 46 7.39 15.20 -10.65
CA VAL A 46 6.93 13.81 -10.86
C VAL A 46 7.93 12.80 -10.29
N ALA A 47 9.23 13.03 -10.49
CA ALA A 47 10.27 12.18 -9.93
C ALA A 47 10.24 12.21 -8.40
N ASP A 48 10.18 13.40 -7.80
CA ASP A 48 10.10 13.60 -6.34
C ASP A 48 8.85 12.93 -5.77
N LYS A 49 7.70 13.05 -6.45
CA LYS A 49 6.46 12.41 -6.00
C LYS A 49 6.57 10.88 -6.03
N ILE A 50 7.12 10.29 -7.09
CA ILE A 50 7.38 8.84 -7.14
C ILE A 50 8.32 8.41 -6.01
N GLU A 51 9.40 9.15 -5.78
CA GLU A 51 10.36 8.85 -4.72
C GLU A 51 9.70 8.91 -3.33
N SER A 52 8.85 9.90 -3.07
CA SER A 52 8.10 9.98 -1.80
C SER A 52 7.12 8.80 -1.59
N LEU A 53 6.50 8.29 -2.66
CA LEU A 53 5.61 7.13 -2.57
C LEU A 53 6.39 5.83 -2.33
N ILE A 54 7.60 5.73 -2.91
CA ILE A 54 8.52 4.61 -2.64
C ILE A 54 9.01 4.66 -1.20
N GLU A 55 9.38 5.84 -0.69
CA GLU A 55 9.79 6.01 0.70
C GLU A 55 8.66 5.62 1.66
N TRP A 56 7.43 6.12 1.43
CA TRP A 56 6.27 5.74 2.23
C TRP A 56 6.06 4.22 2.25
N ARG A 57 6.12 3.58 1.08
CA ARG A 57 5.98 2.12 0.95
C ARG A 57 7.08 1.39 1.72
N SER A 58 8.34 1.79 1.55
CA SER A 58 9.48 1.18 2.22
C SER A 58 9.36 1.30 3.74
N ASN A 59 8.93 2.46 4.23
CA ASN A 59 8.68 2.68 5.66
C ASN A 59 7.53 1.79 6.18
N ALA A 60 6.46 1.60 5.40
CA ALA A 60 5.36 0.72 5.78
C ALA A 60 5.81 -0.77 5.87
N VAL A 61 6.64 -1.23 4.92
CA VAL A 61 7.22 -2.58 4.96
C VAL A 61 8.18 -2.74 6.14
N GLN A 62 9.06 -1.76 6.37
CA GLN A 62 10.02 -1.81 7.47
C GLN A 62 9.33 -1.79 8.84
N ALA A 63 8.34 -0.92 9.03
CA ALA A 63 7.59 -0.86 10.28
C ALA A 63 6.90 -2.19 10.61
N PHE A 64 6.42 -2.91 9.58
CA PHE A 64 5.85 -4.24 9.77
C PHE A 64 6.91 -5.29 10.09
N HIS A 65 8.06 -5.23 9.43
CA HIS A 65 9.20 -6.11 9.73
C HIS A 65 9.61 -5.99 11.20
N ASP A 66 9.78 -4.77 11.69
CA ASP A 66 10.17 -4.50 13.08
C ASP A 66 9.12 -5.08 14.06
N GLN A 67 7.83 -4.92 13.77
CA GLN A 67 6.74 -5.50 14.58
C GLN A 67 6.76 -7.03 14.60
N LEU A 68 7.07 -7.68 13.47
CA LEU A 68 7.19 -9.13 13.40
C LEU A 68 8.36 -9.65 14.23
N GLU A 69 9.53 -9.00 14.11
CA GLU A 69 10.72 -9.38 14.88
C GLU A 69 10.46 -9.25 16.39
N GLU A 70 9.83 -8.15 16.83
CA GLU A 70 9.43 -7.94 18.22
C GLU A 70 8.45 -9.02 18.71
N ALA A 71 7.43 -9.35 17.91
CA ALA A 71 6.46 -10.38 18.25
C ALA A 71 7.08 -11.79 18.35
N GLN A 72 8.02 -12.10 17.46
CA GLN A 72 8.77 -13.36 17.49
C GLN A 72 9.68 -13.46 18.71
N ALA A 73 10.39 -12.37 19.05
CA ALA A 73 11.25 -12.32 20.23
C ALA A 73 10.46 -12.48 21.55
N ALA A 74 9.20 -12.03 21.58
CA ALA A 74 8.32 -12.15 22.74
C ALA A 74 7.66 -13.54 22.89
N GLN A 75 7.64 -14.37 21.84
CA GLN A 75 7.07 -15.72 21.88
C GLN A 75 8.13 -16.76 22.25
N GLU A 76 8.07 -17.30 23.48
CA GLU A 76 8.86 -18.48 23.86
C GLU A 76 8.18 -19.78 23.35
N GLY A 77 8.64 -20.29 22.20
CA GLY A 77 8.47 -21.69 21.82
C GLY A 77 7.10 -22.15 21.30
N GLY A 78 6.21 -21.22 20.92
CA GLY A 78 4.92 -21.52 20.27
C GLY A 78 5.00 -21.63 18.74
N GLU A 79 4.02 -22.30 18.12
CA GLU A 79 3.79 -22.18 16.67
C GLU A 79 3.36 -20.74 16.35
N GLN A 80 4.04 -20.13 15.38
CA GLN A 80 3.76 -18.76 14.97
C GLN A 80 2.45 -18.72 14.17
N GLU A 81 1.41 -18.13 14.73
CA GLU A 81 0.18 -17.86 13.98
C GLU A 81 0.49 -16.94 12.78
N SER A 82 -0.11 -17.27 11.62
CA SER A 82 0.08 -16.47 10.42
C SER A 82 -0.53 -15.08 10.59
N VAL A 83 0.26 -14.04 10.39
CA VAL A 83 -0.20 -12.66 10.51
C VAL A 83 -1.17 -12.31 9.37
N ARG A 84 -2.29 -11.68 9.74
CA ARG A 84 -3.36 -11.28 8.82
C ARG A 84 -3.27 -9.78 8.52
N LEU A 85 -3.24 -9.45 7.23
CA LEU A 85 -3.11 -8.09 6.72
C LEU A 85 -4.35 -7.69 5.95
N LEU A 86 -4.79 -6.44 6.08
CA LEU A 86 -5.93 -5.95 5.32
C LEU A 86 -5.61 -5.77 3.85
N TRP A 87 -6.54 -6.21 3.01
CA TRP A 87 -6.54 -5.99 1.58
C TRP A 87 -7.77 -5.20 1.18
N TYR A 88 -7.57 -4.02 0.61
CA TYR A 88 -8.64 -3.19 0.07
C TYR A 88 -8.75 -3.45 -1.44
N ASP A 89 -9.93 -3.80 -1.92
CA ASP A 89 -10.16 -4.02 -3.36
C ASP A 89 -10.42 -2.72 -4.11
N THR A 90 -10.95 -1.71 -3.42
CA THR A 90 -11.30 -0.41 -3.99
C THR A 90 -10.64 0.74 -3.25
N VAL A 91 -10.42 1.85 -3.99
CA VAL A 91 -9.96 3.10 -3.38
C VAL A 91 -11.00 3.70 -2.43
N ASP A 92 -12.28 3.43 -2.67
CA ASP A 92 -13.37 3.88 -1.81
C ASP A 92 -13.31 3.19 -0.44
N ASP A 93 -13.06 1.86 -0.43
CA ASP A 93 -12.86 1.12 0.82
C ASP A 93 -11.61 1.61 1.57
N TRP A 94 -10.52 1.87 0.84
CA TRP A 94 -9.30 2.46 1.40
C TRP A 94 -9.58 3.80 2.07
N ALA A 95 -10.33 4.68 1.39
CA ALA A 95 -10.65 6.04 1.82
C ALA A 95 -11.72 6.11 2.92
N THR A 96 -12.28 4.99 3.37
CA THR A 96 -13.21 4.97 4.51
C THR A 96 -12.54 5.32 5.85
N LEU A 97 -11.21 5.19 5.95
CA LEU A 97 -10.48 5.65 7.13
C LEU A 97 -10.06 7.10 6.93
N ASN A 98 -10.23 7.92 7.96
CA ASN A 98 -9.82 9.32 7.93
C ASN A 98 -8.31 9.45 7.66
N ASP A 99 -7.92 10.58 7.08
CA ASP A 99 -6.52 10.96 6.78
C ASP A 99 -5.79 10.10 5.74
N ARG A 100 -6.49 9.15 5.09
CA ARG A 100 -5.91 8.38 3.99
C ARG A 100 -6.05 9.10 2.66
N GLU A 101 -4.91 9.37 2.03
CA GLU A 101 -4.89 9.88 0.67
C GLU A 101 -5.14 8.75 -0.34
N PRO A 102 -5.97 8.96 -1.38
CA PRO A 102 -6.20 7.98 -2.45
C PRO A 102 -4.94 7.51 -3.16
N ILE A 103 -3.92 8.37 -3.27
CA ILE A 103 -2.65 8.04 -3.90
C ILE A 103 -1.87 6.96 -3.14
N LEU A 104 -2.16 6.75 -1.85
CA LEU A 104 -1.50 5.74 -1.02
C LEU A 104 -2.15 4.35 -1.12
N PHE A 105 -3.30 4.24 -1.78
CA PHE A 105 -4.00 2.97 -1.96
C PHE A 105 -3.13 1.90 -2.66
N ARG A 106 -2.53 2.24 -3.81
CA ARG A 106 -1.68 1.31 -4.57
C ARG A 106 -0.34 1.00 -3.87
N PRO A 107 0.37 2.00 -3.30
CA PRO A 107 1.53 1.75 -2.44
C PRO A 107 1.23 0.78 -1.28
N HIS A 108 0.08 0.93 -0.61
CA HIS A 108 -0.35 0.00 0.44
C HIS A 108 -0.55 -1.42 -0.09
N GLN A 109 -1.28 -1.60 -1.20
CA GLN A 109 -1.45 -2.91 -1.83
C GLN A 109 -0.10 -3.56 -2.18
N SER A 110 0.84 -2.77 -2.69
CA SER A 110 2.19 -3.23 -3.01
C SER A 110 2.99 -3.67 -1.78
N ALA A 111 2.86 -2.95 -0.66
CA ALA A 111 3.47 -3.34 0.62
C ALA A 111 2.88 -4.66 1.13
N VAL A 112 1.54 -4.77 1.22
CA VAL A 112 0.86 -5.99 1.67
C VAL A 112 1.23 -7.19 0.79
N ALA A 113 1.26 -7.02 -0.54
CA ALA A 113 1.65 -8.08 -1.45
C ALA A 113 3.08 -8.59 -1.21
N GLN A 114 4.03 -7.68 -0.95
CA GLN A 114 5.40 -8.06 -0.57
C GLN A 114 5.42 -8.84 0.74
N LEU A 115 4.71 -8.36 1.77
CA LEU A 115 4.69 -8.99 3.09
C LEU A 115 4.07 -10.39 3.05
N CYS A 116 2.99 -10.58 2.27
CA CYS A 116 2.44 -11.90 2.01
C CYS A 116 3.45 -12.84 1.33
N ALA A 117 4.22 -12.34 0.36
CA ALA A 117 5.21 -13.13 -0.36
C ALA A 117 6.44 -13.49 0.48
N GLU A 118 6.90 -12.58 1.34
CA GLU A 118 8.14 -12.73 2.12
C GLU A 118 7.91 -13.48 3.45
N TYR A 119 6.81 -13.17 4.14
CA TYR A 119 6.56 -13.67 5.51
C TYR A 119 5.38 -14.65 5.58
N GLY A 120 4.74 -14.98 4.46
CA GLY A 120 3.58 -15.87 4.43
C GLY A 120 2.33 -15.27 5.10
N CYS A 121 2.25 -13.94 5.20
CA CYS A 121 1.07 -13.27 5.74
C CYS A 121 -0.19 -13.58 4.91
N ILE A 122 -1.35 -13.58 5.56
CA ILE A 122 -2.64 -13.82 4.91
C ILE A 122 -3.31 -12.48 4.63
N ALA A 123 -3.56 -12.18 3.35
CA ALA A 123 -4.35 -11.02 2.96
C ALA A 123 -5.84 -11.28 3.22
N VAL A 124 -6.47 -10.43 4.03
CA VAL A 124 -7.88 -10.46 4.40
C VAL A 124 -8.58 -9.31 3.69
N ARG A 125 -9.52 -9.64 2.79
CA ARG A 125 -10.32 -8.62 2.11
C ARG A 125 -11.10 -7.80 3.12
N PHE A 126 -10.99 -6.48 3.03
CA PHE A 126 -11.80 -5.56 3.83
C PHE A 126 -13.26 -5.64 3.40
N ASP A 127 -14.15 -5.87 4.36
CA ASP A 127 -15.60 -5.92 4.17
C ASP A 127 -16.20 -4.82 5.06
N ALA A 128 -16.55 -3.68 4.45
CA ALA A 128 -17.01 -2.53 5.22
C ALA A 128 -18.29 -2.81 6.03
N PRO A 129 -19.32 -3.49 5.51
CA PRO A 129 -20.46 -3.93 6.32
C PRO A 129 -20.09 -4.80 7.51
N ALA A 130 -19.29 -5.86 7.31
CA ALA A 130 -18.89 -6.77 8.37
C ALA A 130 -18.01 -6.07 9.42
N TYR A 131 -17.08 -5.23 8.96
CA TYR A 131 -16.23 -4.42 9.82
C TYR A 131 -17.06 -3.46 10.68
N ARG A 132 -18.03 -2.73 10.10
CA ARG A 132 -18.90 -1.81 10.87
C ARG A 132 -19.73 -2.55 11.92
N ALA A 133 -20.28 -3.71 11.58
CA ALA A 133 -21.02 -4.54 12.52
C ALA A 133 -20.14 -5.01 13.69
N TRP A 134 -18.89 -5.38 13.40
CA TRP A 134 -17.90 -5.72 14.43
C TRP A 134 -17.49 -4.49 15.25
N LEU A 135 -17.24 -3.34 14.61
CA LEU A 135 -16.74 -2.13 15.26
C LEU A 135 -17.72 -1.61 16.31
N GLY A 136 -19.02 -1.62 16.00
CA GLY A 136 -20.06 -1.07 16.87
C GLY A 136 -19.87 0.43 17.10
N ASP A 137 -19.92 0.86 18.36
CA ASP A 137 -19.78 2.28 18.74
C ASP A 137 -18.31 2.72 18.97
N ARG A 138 -17.34 1.84 18.71
CA ARG A 138 -15.90 2.15 18.89
C ARG A 138 -15.40 3.05 17.76
N LEU A 139 -14.38 3.85 18.05
CA LEU A 139 -13.75 4.71 17.05
C LEU A 139 -12.95 3.88 16.03
N ASP A 140 -13.14 4.18 14.73
CA ASP A 140 -12.38 3.57 13.64
C ASP A 140 -10.91 4.04 13.68
N SER A 141 -9.98 3.13 13.43
CA SER A 141 -8.53 3.37 13.38
C SER A 141 -7.83 2.20 12.70
N GLU A 142 -6.58 2.40 12.25
CA GLU A 142 -5.74 1.33 11.70
C GLU A 142 -5.64 0.12 12.66
N MET A 143 -5.41 0.39 13.94
CA MET A 143 -5.35 -0.64 14.99
C MET A 143 -6.64 -1.46 15.06
N MET A 144 -7.80 -0.79 15.04
CA MET A 144 -9.09 -1.48 15.09
C MET A 144 -9.36 -2.34 13.86
N ARG A 145 -8.97 -1.86 12.67
CA ARG A 145 -9.08 -2.66 11.45
C ARG A 145 -8.13 -3.85 11.46
N GLY A 146 -6.91 -3.69 11.96
CA GLY A 146 -5.94 -4.79 12.16
C GLY A 146 -6.47 -5.86 13.12
N LEU A 147 -7.06 -5.47 14.25
CA LEU A 147 -7.70 -6.39 15.18
C LEU A 147 -8.86 -7.16 14.55
N TRP A 148 -9.68 -6.49 13.73
CA TRP A 148 -10.76 -7.16 12.99
C TRP A 148 -10.20 -8.19 12.00
N ALA A 149 -9.17 -7.84 11.24
CA ALA A 149 -8.52 -8.74 10.29
C ALA A 149 -7.88 -9.95 10.98
N GLY A 150 -7.27 -9.75 12.15
CA GLY A 150 -6.70 -10.83 12.97
C GLY A 150 -7.73 -11.85 13.46
N GLY A 151 -9.01 -11.45 13.57
CA GLY A 151 -10.12 -12.33 13.95
C GLY A 151 -10.86 -13.00 12.78
N GLN A 152 -10.45 -12.77 11.52
CA GLN A 152 -10.98 -13.49 10.34
C GLN A 152 -10.26 -14.82 10.12
#